data_AF-A0A7X6XXM0-F1
#
_entry.id   AF-A0A7X6XXM0-F1
#
_cell.length_a   1.000
_cell.length_b   1.000
_cell.length_c   1.000
_cell.angle_alpha   90.00
_cell.angle_beta   90.00
_cell.angle_gamma   90.00
#
_symmetry.space_group_name_H-M   'P 1'
#
loop_
_entity.id
_entity.type
_entity.pdbx_description
1 polymer ?
#
loop_
_entity_poly.entity_id
_entity_poly.type
_entity_poly.pdbx_seq_one_letter_code
_entity_poly.pdbx_strand_id
1 'polypeptide(L)'
;IKDRFLLQTGIFITLIADVFLLVLGSYYIIGIALFSVVQIIYSIRYDSKNTNRIIKKSIILFLALSTIYIFINNFILEIEFILILSFYYSICLLSSTSKAVNLYTNSPSINNKIIALAMILFLLCDMNVATYNLLHSSSLPSNFTVALKNISFVSIWLFYLPSQVLLALSGYKGSYLKKLFQK
;
A
#
# COMPACT_ATOMS: atom_id res chain seq x y z
N ILE A 1 2.64 -6.87 22.64
CA ILE A 1 1.66 -7.85 22.12
C ILE A 1 0.81 -7.22 21.02
N LYS A 2 0.14 -6.09 21.27
CA LYS A 2 -0.69 -5.38 20.28
C LYS A 2 0.01 -5.02 18.95
N ASP A 3 1.23 -4.50 18.98
CA ASP A 3 1.99 -4.13 17.76
C ASP A 3 2.31 -5.34 16.86
N ARG A 4 2.85 -6.42 17.44
CA ARG A 4 3.17 -7.65 16.69
C ARG A 4 1.94 -8.28 16.07
N PHE A 5 0.82 -8.28 16.80
CA PHE A 5 -0.45 -8.78 16.28
C PHE A 5 -0.90 -7.96 15.06
N LEU A 6 -0.87 -6.63 15.13
CA LEU A 6 -1.20 -5.77 13.98
C LEU A 6 -0.28 -6.03 12.78
N LEU A 7 1.02 -6.23 13.01
CA LEU A 7 1.97 -6.59 11.95
C LEU A 7 1.62 -7.93 11.30
N GLN A 8 1.43 -8.97 12.10
CA GLN A 8 1.10 -10.32 11.62
C GLN A 8 -0.21 -10.33 10.84
N THR A 9 -1.25 -9.67 11.36
CA THR A 9 -2.53 -9.51 10.67
C THR A 9 -2.36 -8.76 9.36
N GLY A 10 -1.58 -7.67 9.34
CA GLY A 10 -1.30 -6.92 8.11
C GLY A 10 -0.64 -7.79 7.04
N ILE A 11 0.44 -8.51 7.38
CA ILE A 11 1.14 -9.40 6.45
C ILE A 11 0.24 -10.56 5.98
N PHE A 12 -0.54 -11.14 6.87
CA PHE A 12 -1.46 -12.22 6.51
C PHE A 12 -2.53 -11.75 5.51
N ILE A 13 -3.13 -10.58 5.74
CA ILE A 13 -4.11 -10.01 4.81
C ILE A 13 -3.45 -9.61 3.49
N THR A 14 -2.21 -9.09 3.51
CA THR A 14 -1.43 -8.85 2.28
C THR A 14 -1.30 -10.13 1.45
N LEU A 15 -0.95 -11.25 2.07
CA LEU A 15 -0.84 -12.53 1.38
C LEU A 15 -2.18 -12.98 0.77
N ILE A 16 -3.30 -12.76 1.46
CA ILE A 16 -4.62 -13.03 0.89
C ILE A 16 -4.91 -12.09 -0.29
N ALA A 17 -4.58 -10.80 -0.17
CA ALA A 17 -4.76 -9.83 -1.26
C ALA A 17 -3.95 -10.22 -2.51
N ASP A 18 -2.71 -10.67 -2.32
CA ASP A 18 -1.84 -11.18 -3.39
C ASP A 18 -2.44 -12.41 -4.07
N VAL A 19 -3.07 -13.32 -3.34
CA VAL A 19 -3.75 -14.47 -3.93
C VAL A 19 -4.86 -14.01 -4.88
N PHE A 20 -5.69 -13.04 -4.47
CA PHE A 20 -6.76 -12.52 -5.33
C PHE A 20 -6.25 -11.75 -6.56
N LEU A 21 -5.16 -10.99 -6.41
CA LEU A 21 -4.61 -10.16 -7.48
C LEU A 21 -3.68 -10.90 -8.43
N LEU A 22 -2.71 -11.63 -7.89
CA LEU A 22 -1.61 -12.23 -8.65
C LEU A 22 -1.90 -13.69 -9.03
N VAL A 23 -2.47 -14.47 -8.12
CA VAL A 23 -2.68 -15.91 -8.35
C VAL A 23 -3.97 -16.18 -9.11
N LEU A 24 -5.08 -15.60 -8.66
CA LEU A 24 -6.39 -15.78 -9.29
C LEU A 24 -6.60 -14.84 -10.49
N GLY A 25 -5.89 -13.72 -10.54
CA GLY A 25 -5.81 -12.82 -11.71
C GLY A 25 -7.13 -12.18 -12.18
N SER A 26 -8.21 -12.31 -11.41
CA SER A 26 -9.57 -11.92 -11.80
C SER A 26 -10.34 -11.13 -10.74
N TYR A 27 -9.87 -11.12 -9.48
CA TYR A 27 -10.59 -10.52 -8.36
C TYR A 27 -9.94 -9.22 -7.86
N TYR A 28 -9.69 -8.29 -8.78
CA TYR A 28 -8.98 -7.04 -8.49
C TYR A 28 -9.65 -6.17 -7.42
N ILE A 29 -10.98 -6.07 -7.46
CA ILE A 29 -11.77 -5.30 -6.47
C ILE A 29 -11.51 -5.83 -5.05
N ILE A 30 -11.55 -7.16 -4.88
CA ILE A 30 -11.32 -7.79 -3.57
C ILE A 30 -9.89 -7.53 -3.10
N GLY A 31 -8.90 -7.72 -3.99
CA GLY A 31 -7.51 -7.48 -3.65
C GLY A 31 -7.22 -6.03 -3.24
N ILE A 32 -7.71 -5.05 -4.00
CA ILE A 32 -7.51 -3.62 -3.67
C ILE A 32 -8.25 -3.24 -2.38
N ALA A 33 -9.43 -3.81 -2.13
CA ALA A 33 -10.15 -3.60 -0.86
C ALA A 33 -9.36 -4.17 0.32
N LEU A 34 -8.81 -5.38 0.20
CA LEU A 34 -7.96 -6.00 1.23
C LEU A 34 -6.68 -5.20 1.45
N PHE A 35 -6.03 -4.73 0.39
CA PHE A 35 -4.88 -3.83 0.51
C PHE A 35 -5.25 -2.52 1.22
N SER A 36 -6.44 -1.97 0.97
CA SER A 36 -6.92 -0.81 1.73
C SER A 36 -7.02 -1.11 3.23
N VAL A 37 -7.52 -2.29 3.61
CA VAL A 37 -7.56 -2.74 5.01
C VAL A 37 -6.15 -2.87 5.59
N VAL A 38 -5.20 -3.45 4.84
CA VAL A 38 -3.78 -3.54 5.25
C VAL A 38 -3.21 -2.16 5.57
N GLN A 39 -3.45 -1.16 4.70
CA GLN A 39 -2.93 0.19 4.91
C GLN A 39 -3.55 0.89 6.13
N ILE A 40 -4.82 0.59 6.45
CA ILE A 40 -5.47 1.05 7.68
C ILE A 40 -4.83 0.40 8.91
N ILE A 41 -4.57 -0.92 8.87
CA ILE A 41 -3.89 -1.65 9.95
C ILE A 41 -2.50 -1.08 10.19
N TYR A 42 -1.72 -0.82 9.13
CA TYR A 42 -0.40 -0.20 9.26
C TYR A 42 -0.48 1.24 9.77
N SER A 43 -1.45 2.02 9.31
CA SER A 43 -1.73 3.34 9.88
C SER A 43 -1.99 3.28 11.39
N ILE A 44 -2.79 2.31 11.86
CA ILE A 44 -3.09 2.09 13.29
C ILE A 44 -1.83 1.65 14.04
N ARG A 45 -1.02 0.78 13.42
CA ARG A 45 0.25 0.31 14.00
C ARG A 45 1.21 1.47 14.28
N TYR A 46 1.34 2.40 13.33
CA TYR A 46 2.30 3.50 13.44
C TYR A 46 1.78 4.68 14.29
N ASP A 47 0.46 4.79 14.48
CA ASP A 47 -0.17 5.82 15.29
C ASP A 47 -1.31 5.23 16.15
N SER A 48 -0.93 4.36 17.09
CA SER A 48 -1.88 3.61 17.91
C SER A 48 -2.74 4.49 18.82
N LYS A 49 -2.25 5.69 19.17
CA LYS A 49 -2.97 6.65 20.02
C LYS A 49 -4.20 7.22 19.29
N ASN A 50 -4.15 7.31 17.97
CA ASN A 50 -5.21 7.88 17.15
C ASN A 50 -6.07 6.82 16.44
N THR A 51 -6.09 5.57 16.90
CA THR A 51 -6.83 4.44 16.28
C THR A 51 -8.25 4.81 15.85
N ASN A 52 -9.07 5.33 16.77
CA ASN A 52 -10.46 5.70 16.47
C ASN A 52 -10.56 6.80 15.41
N ARG A 53 -9.64 7.77 15.42
CA ARG A 53 -9.61 8.85 14.43
C ARG A 53 -9.21 8.32 13.06
N ILE A 54 -8.28 7.38 12.99
CA ILE A 54 -7.84 6.74 11.74
C ILE A 54 -9.02 5.98 11.13
N ILE A 55 -9.66 5.10 11.90
CA ILE A 55 -10.81 4.31 11.44
C ILE A 55 -11.95 5.23 10.97
N LYS A 56 -12.34 6.23 11.78
CA LYS A 56 -13.38 7.19 11.40
C LYS A 56 -13.05 7.93 10.11
N LYS A 57 -11.81 8.43 9.96
CA LYS A 57 -11.38 9.12 8.74
C LYS A 57 -11.43 8.20 7.52
N SER A 58 -10.98 6.96 7.65
CA SER A 58 -11.06 5.97 6.57
C SER A 58 -12.50 5.67 6.16
N ILE A 59 -13.41 5.48 7.13
CA ILE A 59 -14.83 5.25 6.85
C ILE A 59 -15.47 6.47 6.18
N ILE A 60 -15.27 7.67 6.74
CA ILE A 60 -15.81 8.92 6.16
C ILE A 60 -15.29 9.11 4.73
N LEU A 61 -13.99 8.88 4.50
CA LEU A 61 -13.40 8.98 3.17
C LEU A 61 -14.02 7.97 2.20
N PHE A 62 -14.17 6.71 2.62
CA PHE A 62 -14.79 5.67 1.78
C PHE A 62 -16.24 6.02 1.43
N LEU A 63 -17.02 6.48 2.40
CA LEU A 63 -18.40 6.92 2.18
C LEU A 63 -18.47 8.13 1.25
N ALA A 64 -17.62 9.13 1.45
CA ALA A 64 -17.56 10.32 0.59
C ALA A 64 -17.16 9.97 -0.86
N LEU A 65 -16.19 9.08 -1.05
CA LEU A 65 -15.81 8.62 -2.38
C LEU A 65 -16.92 7.78 -3.04
N SER A 66 -17.63 6.97 -2.24
CA SER A 66 -18.76 6.17 -2.74
C SER A 66 -19.96 7.03 -3.13
N THR A 67 -20.25 8.10 -2.39
CA THR A 67 -21.32 9.05 -2.78
C THR A 67 -20.95 9.83 -4.03
N ILE A 68 -19.69 10.28 -4.15
CA ILE A 68 -19.17 10.91 -5.37
C ILE A 68 -19.28 9.95 -6.56
N TYR A 69 -18.90 8.68 -6.38
CA TYR A 69 -19.03 7.65 -7.41
C TYR A 69 -20.47 7.51 -7.92
N ILE A 70 -21.44 7.32 -7.01
CA ILE A 70 -22.86 7.18 -7.38
C ILE A 70 -23.35 8.42 -8.13
N PHE A 71 -22.94 9.62 -7.69
CA PHE A 71 -23.31 10.86 -8.36
C PHE A 71 -22.72 10.96 -9.77
N ILE A 72 -21.42 10.75 -9.94
CA ILE A 72 -20.75 10.82 -11.25
C ILE A 72 -21.35 9.78 -12.20
N ASN A 73 -21.52 8.54 -11.74
CA ASN A 73 -22.00 7.43 -12.55
C ASN A 73 -23.44 7.61 -13.02
N ASN A 74 -24.30 8.23 -12.21
CA ASN A 74 -25.71 8.43 -12.56
C ASN A 74 -25.98 9.71 -13.36
N PHE A 75 -25.14 10.74 -13.23
CA PHE A 75 -25.44 12.07 -13.77
C PHE A 75 -24.42 12.61 -14.78
N ILE A 76 -23.20 12.07 -14.83
CA ILE A 76 -22.12 12.65 -15.64
C ILE A 76 -21.59 11.65 -16.68
N LEU A 77 -20.98 10.54 -16.21
CA LEU A 77 -20.36 9.55 -17.07
C LEU A 77 -20.17 8.23 -16.31
N GLU A 78 -20.35 7.12 -17.02
CA GLU A 78 -20.16 5.77 -16.47
C GLU A 78 -18.68 5.54 -16.16
N ILE A 79 -18.38 5.20 -14.91
CA ILE A 79 -17.02 4.90 -14.44
C ILE A 79 -16.97 3.54 -13.76
N GLU A 80 -15.87 2.82 -13.95
CA GLU A 80 -15.68 1.55 -13.25
C GLU A 80 -15.39 1.79 -11.76
N PHE A 81 -16.10 1.06 -10.89
CA PHE A 81 -15.93 1.14 -9.43
C PHE A 81 -14.47 0.91 -8.98
N ILE A 82 -13.70 0.10 -9.73
CA ILE A 82 -12.30 -0.17 -9.44
C ILE A 82 -11.43 1.10 -9.40
N LEU A 83 -11.77 2.14 -10.17
CA LEU A 83 -11.05 3.42 -10.17
C LEU A 83 -11.21 4.15 -8.83
N ILE A 84 -12.44 4.21 -8.31
CA ILE A 84 -12.75 4.85 -7.04
C ILE A 84 -12.10 4.09 -5.88
N LEU A 85 -12.16 2.75 -5.93
CA LEU A 85 -11.51 1.92 -4.94
C LEU A 85 -9.99 2.05 -4.99
N SER A 86 -9.39 2.15 -6.18
CA SER A 86 -7.95 2.40 -6.36
C SER A 86 -7.53 3.77 -5.82
N PHE A 87 -8.38 4.79 -5.99
CA PHE A 87 -8.14 6.12 -5.43
C PHE A 87 -8.23 6.13 -3.91
N TYR A 88 -9.26 5.47 -3.34
CA TYR A 88 -9.38 5.27 -1.90
C TYR A 88 -8.14 4.57 -1.33
N TYR A 89 -7.74 3.46 -1.95
CA TYR A 89 -6.55 2.70 -1.60
C TYR A 89 -5.29 3.59 -1.61
N SER A 90 -5.09 4.37 -2.67
CA SER A 90 -3.94 5.27 -2.82
C SER A 90 -3.85 6.28 -1.67
N ILE A 91 -4.98 6.84 -1.24
CA ILE A 91 -5.00 7.75 -0.08
C ILE A 91 -4.63 7.00 1.22
N CYS A 92 -5.13 5.78 1.41
CA CYS A 92 -4.75 4.96 2.57
C CYS A 92 -3.24 4.64 2.58
N LEU A 93 -2.67 4.26 1.43
CA LEU A 93 -1.25 3.96 1.27
C LEU A 93 -0.36 5.19 1.52
N LEU A 94 -0.77 6.35 1.00
CA LEU A 94 -0.07 7.61 1.29
C LEU A 94 -0.14 7.93 2.78
N SER A 95 -1.29 7.75 3.42
CA SER A 95 -1.46 8.01 4.86
C SER A 95 -0.59 7.10 5.74
N SER A 96 -0.55 5.80 5.45
CA SER A 96 0.28 4.85 6.20
C SER A 96 1.77 5.12 5.99
N THR A 97 2.17 5.46 4.76
CA THR A 97 3.55 5.82 4.41
C THR A 97 3.99 7.11 5.11
N SER A 98 3.17 8.16 5.08
CA SER A 98 3.48 9.41 5.80
C SER A 98 3.61 9.18 7.31
N LYS A 99 2.76 8.35 7.92
CA LYS A 99 2.88 8.01 9.34
C LYS A 99 4.15 7.22 9.64
N ALA A 100 4.53 6.28 8.78
CA ALA A 100 5.76 5.52 8.91
C ALA A 100 7.00 6.42 8.86
N VAL A 101 7.06 7.34 7.90
CA VAL A 101 8.14 8.33 7.77
C VAL A 101 8.17 9.25 9.00
N ASN A 102 7.01 9.78 9.42
CA ASN A 102 6.90 10.64 10.61
C ASN A 102 7.31 9.92 11.90
N LEU A 103 7.04 8.62 12.01
CA LEU A 103 7.47 7.81 13.15
C LEU A 103 9.00 7.71 13.21
N TYR A 104 9.67 7.58 12.08
CA TYR A 104 11.12 7.56 12.00
C TYR A 104 11.74 8.93 12.28
N THR A 105 11.20 10.02 11.72
CA THR A 105 11.74 11.38 11.93
C THR A 105 11.60 11.83 13.38
N ASN A 106 10.46 11.58 14.02
CA ASN A 106 10.22 11.97 15.41
C ASN A 106 10.91 11.06 16.45
N SER A 107 11.25 9.83 16.07
CA SER A 107 11.83 8.84 16.98
C SER A 107 12.73 7.88 16.21
N PRO A 108 13.94 8.32 15.82
CA PRO A 108 14.84 7.53 14.98
C PRO A 108 15.33 6.28 15.71
N SER A 109 14.79 5.14 15.31
CA SER A 109 15.22 3.81 15.75
C SER A 109 15.42 2.91 14.54
N ILE A 110 16.20 1.84 14.68
CA ILE A 110 16.43 0.89 13.57
C ILE A 110 15.11 0.28 13.08
N ASN A 111 14.18 -0.02 14.00
CA ASN A 111 12.85 -0.51 13.66
C ASN A 111 12.07 0.53 12.85
N ASN A 112 12.03 1.78 13.31
CA ASN A 112 11.28 2.83 12.62
C ASN A 112 11.91 3.15 11.25
N LYS A 113 13.23 3.07 11.12
CA LYS A 113 13.94 3.19 9.83
C LYS A 113 13.50 2.10 8.86
N ILE A 114 13.49 0.84 9.32
CA ILE A 114 13.06 -0.31 8.50
C ILE A 114 11.59 -0.16 8.09
N ILE A 115 10.72 0.27 9.01
CA ILE A 115 9.30 0.54 8.71
C ILE A 115 9.15 1.62 7.65
N ALA A 116 9.84 2.76 7.80
CA ALA A 116 9.79 3.85 6.83
C ALA A 116 10.28 3.40 5.45
N LEU A 117 11.44 2.72 5.39
CA LEU A 117 11.99 2.21 4.15
C LEU A 117 11.05 1.18 3.48
N ALA A 118 10.51 0.24 4.25
CA ALA A 118 9.52 -0.71 3.78
C ALA A 118 8.31 -0.03 3.13
N MET A 119 7.71 0.94 3.80
CA MET A 119 6.52 1.64 3.29
C MET A 119 6.83 2.49 2.06
N ILE A 120 8.02 3.10 1.98
CA ILE A 120 8.47 3.81 0.77
C ILE A 120 8.60 2.85 -0.41
N LEU A 121 9.22 1.68 -0.20
CA LEU A 121 9.33 0.67 -1.25
C LEU A 121 7.95 0.13 -1.67
N PHE A 122 7.03 -0.04 -0.73
CA PHE A 122 5.64 -0.41 -1.05
C PHE A 122 5.00 0.66 -1.94
N LEU A 123 5.11 1.94 -1.58
CA LEU A 123 4.58 3.04 -2.39
C LEU A 123 5.18 3.06 -3.80
N LEU A 124 6.49 2.86 -3.91
CA LEU A 124 7.18 2.81 -5.21
C LEU A 124 6.74 1.60 -6.06
N CYS A 125 6.50 0.45 -5.44
CA CYS A 125 5.92 -0.72 -6.13
C CYS A 125 4.58 -0.34 -6.77
N ASP A 126 3.66 0.23 -5.99
CA ASP A 126 2.31 0.49 -6.46
C ASP A 126 2.23 1.66 -7.45
N MET A 127 3.11 2.65 -7.33
CA MET A 127 3.32 3.65 -8.38
C MET A 127 3.70 2.98 -9.71
N ASN A 128 4.59 1.97 -9.69
CA ASN A 128 4.95 1.22 -10.89
C ASN A 128 3.82 0.32 -11.39
N VAL A 129 2.99 -0.26 -10.50
CA VAL A 129 1.76 -0.98 -10.90
C VAL A 129 0.81 -0.04 -11.64
N ALA A 130 0.59 1.17 -11.10
CA ALA A 130 -0.26 2.17 -11.74
C ALA A 130 0.32 2.60 -13.10
N THR A 131 1.62 2.92 -13.17
CA THR A 131 2.28 3.28 -14.44
C THR A 131 2.20 2.15 -15.46
N TYR A 132 2.46 0.90 -15.07
CA TYR A 132 2.38 -0.25 -15.98
C TYR A 132 0.99 -0.38 -16.60
N ASN A 133 -0.07 -0.26 -15.80
CA ASN A 133 -1.45 -0.37 -16.27
C ASN A 133 -1.89 0.84 -17.12
N LEU A 134 -1.52 2.07 -16.74
CA LEU A 134 -1.83 3.27 -17.52
C LEU A 134 -1.17 3.23 -18.91
N LEU A 135 0.10 2.81 -18.97
CA LEU A 135 0.82 2.68 -20.24
C LEU A 135 0.31 1.50 -21.07
N HIS A 136 -0.16 0.42 -20.45
CA HIS A 136 -0.79 -0.70 -21.15
C HIS A 136 -2.06 -0.26 -21.90
N SER A 137 -2.86 0.62 -21.28
CA SER A 137 -4.11 1.11 -21.88
C SER A 137 -3.90 2.27 -22.88
N SER A 138 -2.71 2.88 -22.91
CA SER A 138 -2.41 3.95 -23.85
C SER A 138 -2.16 3.41 -25.26
N SER A 139 -2.84 3.95 -26.26
CA SER A 139 -2.67 3.59 -27.67
C SER A 139 -1.43 4.19 -28.34
N LEU A 140 -0.50 4.79 -27.59
CA LEU A 140 0.72 5.42 -28.11
C LEU A 140 1.86 4.40 -28.25
N PRO A 141 2.12 3.85 -29.45
CA PRO A 141 3.21 2.92 -29.66
C PRO A 141 4.46 3.74 -29.92
N SER A 142 5.19 4.05 -28.85
CA SER A 142 6.53 4.65 -28.95
C SER A 142 7.55 3.73 -28.29
N ASN A 143 8.78 3.70 -28.81
CA ASN A 143 9.90 2.96 -28.19
C ASN A 143 10.07 3.35 -26.72
N PHE A 144 9.78 4.61 -26.39
CA PHE A 144 9.80 5.13 -25.04
C PHE A 144 8.70 4.52 -24.14
N THR A 145 7.45 4.43 -24.63
CA THR A 145 6.34 3.80 -23.91
C THR A 145 6.65 2.33 -23.57
N VAL A 146 7.23 1.60 -24.53
CA VAL A 146 7.61 0.19 -24.35
C VAL A 146 8.74 0.05 -23.33
N ALA A 147 9.77 0.91 -23.41
CA ALA A 147 10.87 0.91 -22.45
C ALA A 147 10.37 1.20 -21.02
N LEU A 148 9.54 2.24 -20.85
CA LEU A 148 8.94 2.57 -19.56
C LEU A 148 8.09 1.43 -19.00
N LYS A 149 7.26 0.80 -19.83
CA LYS A 149 6.45 -0.35 -19.42
C LYS A 149 7.31 -1.50 -18.89
N ASN A 150 8.40 -1.82 -19.58
CA ASN A 150 9.33 -2.88 -19.14
C ASN A 150 10.04 -2.51 -17.84
N ILE A 151 10.48 -1.26 -17.71
CA ILE A 151 11.09 -0.75 -16.48
C ILE A 151 10.10 -0.84 -15.31
N SER A 152 8.85 -0.40 -15.51
CA SER A 152 7.82 -0.49 -14.48
C SER A 152 7.55 -1.94 -14.09
N PHE A 153 7.44 -2.86 -15.05
CA PHE A 153 7.24 -4.28 -14.77
C PHE A 153 8.32 -4.87 -13.86
N VAL A 154 9.61 -4.62 -14.17
CA VAL A 154 10.73 -5.07 -13.33
C VAL A 154 10.71 -4.36 -11.96
N SER A 155 10.40 -3.07 -11.95
CA SER A 155 10.40 -2.23 -10.75
C SER A 155 9.33 -2.65 -9.73
N ILE A 156 8.17 -3.16 -10.18
CA ILE A 156 7.12 -3.70 -9.30
C ILE A 156 7.75 -4.75 -8.36
N TRP A 157 8.38 -5.78 -8.92
CA TRP A 157 8.93 -6.88 -8.13
C TRP A 157 10.18 -6.47 -7.36
N LEU A 158 11.01 -5.60 -7.95
CA LEU A 158 12.20 -5.06 -7.31
C LEU A 158 11.87 -4.33 -6.01
N PHE A 159 10.74 -3.62 -5.95
CA PHE A 159 10.33 -2.90 -4.74
C PHE A 159 9.40 -3.71 -3.83
N TYR A 160 8.53 -4.55 -4.40
CA TYR A 160 7.55 -5.32 -3.66
C TYR A 160 8.20 -6.31 -2.67
N LEU A 161 9.05 -7.21 -3.17
CA LEU A 161 9.62 -8.27 -2.35
C LEU A 161 10.48 -7.72 -1.19
N PRO A 162 11.39 -6.75 -1.42
CA PRO A 162 12.14 -6.16 -0.33
C PRO A 162 11.25 -5.40 0.67
N SER A 163 10.17 -4.76 0.22
CA SER A 163 9.20 -4.12 1.12
C SER A 163 8.61 -5.13 2.11
N GLN A 164 8.11 -6.27 1.61
CA GLN A 164 7.50 -7.31 2.46
C GLN A 164 8.51 -7.90 3.45
N VAL A 165 9.75 -8.14 3.01
CA VAL A 165 10.83 -8.62 3.89
C VAL A 165 11.14 -7.61 5.00
N LEU A 166 11.27 -6.33 4.67
CA LEU A 166 11.53 -5.27 5.66
C LEU A 166 10.35 -5.09 6.63
N LEU A 167 9.10 -5.18 6.16
CA LEU A 167 7.92 -5.17 7.04
C LEU A 167 7.98 -6.33 8.03
N ALA A 168 8.27 -7.55 7.58
CA ALA A 168 8.41 -8.71 8.46
C ALA A 168 9.53 -8.51 9.50
N LEU A 169 10.70 -8.01 9.08
CA LEU A 169 11.84 -7.72 9.97
C LEU A 169 11.53 -6.63 11.00
N SER A 170 10.63 -5.70 10.70
CA SER A 170 10.28 -4.61 11.62
C SER A 170 9.69 -5.07 12.96
N GLY A 171 9.21 -6.33 13.05
CA GLY A 171 8.66 -6.91 14.28
C GLY A 171 9.70 -7.40 15.30
N TYR A 172 10.98 -7.48 14.92
CA TYR A 172 12.07 -7.92 15.81
C TYR A 172 12.54 -6.82 16.76
N LYS A 173 13.19 -7.18 17.87
CA LYS A 173 13.79 -6.19 18.76
C LYS A 173 14.94 -5.47 18.06
N GLY A 174 15.05 -4.16 18.25
CA GLY A 174 16.11 -3.35 17.62
C GLY A 174 17.55 -3.81 17.95
N SER A 175 17.78 -4.37 19.15
CA SER A 175 19.09 -4.94 19.50
C SER A 175 19.47 -6.16 18.66
N TYR A 176 18.48 -6.98 18.27
CA TYR A 176 18.68 -8.11 17.37
C TYR A 176 18.96 -7.61 15.94
N LEU A 177 18.19 -6.63 15.46
CA LEU A 177 18.37 -6.04 14.15
C LEU A 177 19.75 -5.37 13.99
N LYS A 178 20.22 -4.63 15.00
CA LYS A 178 21.57 -4.05 14.98
C LYS A 178 22.65 -5.11 14.76
N LYS A 179 22.57 -6.24 15.46
CA LYS A 179 23.51 -7.37 15.27
C LYS A 179 23.43 -7.95 13.86
N LEU A 180 22.25 -7.98 13.27
CA LEU A 180 22.01 -8.54 11.94
C LEU A 180 22.59 -7.66 10.81
N PHE A 181 22.55 -6.33 10.98
CA PHE A 181 23.04 -5.35 9.99
C PHE A 181 24.46 -4.83 10.24
N GLN A 182 25.12 -5.27 11.32
CA GLN A 182 26.51 -4.92 11.65
C GLN A 182 27.50 -6.07 11.35
N LYS A 183 27.02 -7.18 10.79
CA LYS A 183 27.86 -8.20 10.14
C LYS A 183 28.09 -7.81 8.69
#